data_AF-A0A2W4JZG6-F1
#
_entry.id   AF-A0A2W4JZG6-F1
#
_cell.length_a   1.000
_cell.length_b   1.000
_cell.length_c   1.000
_cell.angle_alpha   90.00
_cell.angle_beta   90.00
_cell.angle_gamma   90.00
#
_symmetry.space_group_name_H-M   'P 1'
#
loop_
_entity.id
_entity.type
_entity.pdbx_description
1 polymer ?
#
loop_
_entity_poly.entity_id
_entity_poly.type
_entity_poly.pdbx_seq_one_letter_code
_entity_poly.pdbx_strand_id
1 'polypeptide(L)'
;MLGMHKAPGAGERPMDARNIGIKIAFVVFLILAFLHATALSVIAETAYSLEISGDGVTKPLTLTLTELESMEQYQHVYSTINTWPTKKWYVARGVKLRDLLDLAGIKEEAQLIKFISKDGYEVTLTVKELLKDKRYFFPHLKDNHPNDGRIPGSAEDAVEVEPILALLSAEGSDNPDDMNDRDALLLIFGQRAVTEQTNHLFLKHVSKIEVLSAAPEKWDPPKASIPSGTVVPEGTMITLESKFDNEAKIYYTLDGSTPTVNSPMFNWSSSRWWSLRNNLESVNIPIELKEDVVIKAIVIGPGREDSEVVTFTYKVDRTGKTEDPTKVPGGPPTSITLDRSEIALPVGSSFQLEANVAPFNAVDQRIIWSSSNTSVATVDTEGLVTVVGEGIAIITAKTAIGGLEATCIVRGIGEKKRDNAIGELPVYPSSAERNSEEEMGISVGSEPADELISAEEVDEEIIVSNGEGKIPGRDGHWQHLENKREIGVQPSNANVLLVTGNDSSQIRVYEITLGSAHPIQWSARQKNLSFQIEVIILLLFITGVGKKYVEFLKEL
;
A
#
# COMPACT_ATOMS: atom_id res chain seq x y z
N MET A 1 49.82 77.33 -38.15
CA MET A 1 50.54 76.32 -37.33
C MET A 1 50.25 74.93 -37.90
N LEU A 2 51.00 73.92 -37.44
CA LEU A 2 50.86 72.49 -37.78
C LEU A 2 49.44 71.97 -37.42
N GLY A 3 48.87 70.90 -37.99
CA GLY A 3 49.27 70.05 -39.12
C GLY A 3 49.73 68.63 -38.76
N MET A 4 48.99 67.57 -39.18
CA MET A 4 49.55 66.26 -39.61
C MET A 4 48.49 65.27 -40.18
N HIS A 5 49.00 64.22 -40.84
CA HIS A 5 48.30 63.23 -41.68
C HIS A 5 47.23 62.33 -41.03
N LYS A 6 46.36 61.75 -41.87
CA LYS A 6 45.97 60.33 -41.77
C LYS A 6 45.73 59.69 -43.14
N ALA A 7 46.05 58.40 -43.28
CA ALA A 7 45.85 57.55 -44.45
C ALA A 7 45.61 56.08 -43.98
N PRO A 8 45.45 55.05 -44.85
CA PRO A 8 44.10 54.60 -45.20
C PRO A 8 43.83 53.08 -45.05
N GLY A 9 42.54 52.70 -45.12
CA GLY A 9 42.09 51.44 -45.75
C GLY A 9 42.10 50.13 -44.94
N ALA A 10 40.91 49.72 -44.46
CA ALA A 10 40.47 48.33 -44.25
C ALA A 10 38.93 48.34 -44.03
N GLY A 11 38.14 47.33 -44.38
CA GLY A 11 38.48 46.05 -45.04
C GLY A 11 37.45 44.96 -44.75
N GLU A 12 36.18 45.16 -45.14
CA GLU A 12 35.12 44.17 -44.93
C GLU A 12 35.37 42.89 -45.74
N ARG A 13 35.21 41.73 -45.09
CA ARG A 13 35.35 40.41 -45.73
C ARG A 13 33.95 39.82 -45.96
N PRO A 14 33.61 39.31 -47.16
CA PRO A 14 32.37 38.58 -47.36
C PRO A 14 32.37 37.28 -46.54
N MET A 15 31.20 36.86 -46.05
CA MET A 15 31.07 35.54 -45.43
C MET A 15 31.23 34.45 -46.49
N ASP A 16 32.02 33.42 -46.19
CA ASP A 16 32.26 32.31 -47.13
C ASP A 16 31.02 31.41 -47.26
N ALA A 17 30.35 31.52 -48.41
CA ALA A 17 29.16 30.74 -48.74
C ALA A 17 29.39 29.22 -48.71
N ARG A 18 30.64 28.73 -48.86
CA ARG A 18 30.96 27.29 -48.76
C ARG A 18 30.63 26.73 -47.38
N ASN A 19 30.87 27.50 -46.32
CA ASN A 19 30.55 27.09 -44.95
C ASN A 19 29.04 27.05 -44.64
N ILE A 20 28.21 27.71 -45.46
CA ILE A 20 26.75 27.62 -45.36
C ILE A 20 26.25 26.37 -46.09
N GLY A 21 26.71 26.15 -47.33
CA GLY A 21 26.34 24.97 -48.12
C GLY A 21 26.69 23.64 -47.43
N ILE A 22 27.87 23.52 -46.84
CA ILE A 22 28.30 22.32 -46.11
C ILE A 22 27.41 22.07 -44.88
N LYS A 23 27.02 23.12 -44.14
CA LYS A 23 26.13 22.98 -42.96
C LYS A 23 24.72 22.58 -43.36
N ILE A 24 24.17 23.14 -44.43
CA ILE A 24 22.85 22.74 -44.95
C ILE A 24 22.88 21.29 -45.43
N ALA A 25 23.91 20.88 -46.17
CA ALA A 25 24.08 19.49 -46.61
C ALA A 25 24.18 18.51 -45.42
N PHE A 26 24.89 18.87 -44.36
CA PHE A 26 25.02 18.04 -43.15
C PHE A 26 23.69 17.94 -42.37
N VAL A 27 22.91 19.01 -42.29
CA VAL A 27 21.57 19.01 -41.68
C VAL A 27 20.59 18.18 -42.52
N VAL A 28 20.60 18.31 -43.85
CA VAL A 28 19.77 17.48 -44.74
C VAL A 28 20.16 16.01 -44.67
N PHE A 29 21.46 15.68 -44.57
CA PHE A 29 21.92 14.32 -44.35
C PHE A 29 21.48 13.76 -43.00
N LEU A 30 21.56 14.54 -41.91
CA LEU A 30 21.03 14.14 -40.60
C LEU A 30 19.52 13.89 -40.63
N ILE A 31 18.74 14.77 -41.29
CA ILE A 31 17.28 14.59 -41.44
C ILE A 31 16.96 13.33 -42.25
N LEU A 32 17.67 13.08 -43.36
CA LEU A 32 17.48 11.87 -44.17
C LEU A 32 17.90 10.59 -43.43
N ALA A 33 18.98 10.64 -42.64
CA ALA A 33 19.41 9.52 -41.79
C ALA A 33 18.41 9.26 -40.67
N PHE A 34 17.83 10.31 -40.06
CA PHE A 34 16.78 10.19 -39.05
C PHE A 34 15.51 9.58 -39.65
N LEU A 35 15.09 10.02 -40.84
CA LEU A 35 13.95 9.45 -41.59
C LEU A 35 14.15 7.97 -41.95
N HIS A 36 15.37 7.55 -42.32
CA HIS A 36 15.69 6.14 -42.56
C HIS A 36 15.76 5.32 -41.26
N ALA A 37 16.25 5.90 -40.16
CA ALA A 37 16.23 5.24 -38.85
C ALA A 37 14.80 5.02 -38.35
N THR A 38 13.91 6.00 -38.50
CA THR A 38 12.48 5.84 -38.16
C THR A 38 11.75 4.83 -39.05
N ALA A 39 12.23 4.57 -40.27
CA ALA A 39 11.64 3.58 -41.17
C ALA A 39 12.00 2.11 -40.80
N LEU A 40 13.03 1.89 -39.98
CA LEU A 40 13.40 0.56 -39.46
C LEU A 40 12.89 0.30 -38.03
N SER A 41 12.45 1.34 -37.32
CA SER A 41 11.63 1.22 -36.13
C SER A 41 10.15 1.16 -36.50
N VAL A 42 9.73 0.09 -37.19
CA VAL A 42 8.33 -0.36 -37.06
C VAL A 42 8.13 -0.62 -35.58
N ILE A 43 7.31 0.22 -34.94
CA ILE A 43 7.06 0.12 -33.51
C ILE A 43 6.40 -1.25 -33.29
N ALA A 44 7.13 -2.16 -32.65
CA ALA A 44 6.54 -3.31 -31.98
C ALA A 44 5.75 -2.76 -30.80
N GLU A 45 4.58 -2.22 -31.10
CA GLU A 45 3.61 -1.77 -30.11
C GLU A 45 3.35 -2.97 -29.21
N THR A 46 3.59 -2.80 -27.91
CA THR A 46 3.53 -3.89 -26.93
C THR A 46 2.06 -4.24 -26.71
N ALA A 47 1.53 -4.97 -27.70
CA ALA A 47 0.12 -5.27 -27.88
C ALA A 47 -0.46 -5.69 -26.54
N TYR A 48 -1.51 -5.00 -26.11
CA TYR A 48 -2.12 -5.29 -24.82
C TYR A 48 -2.53 -6.75 -24.83
N SER A 49 -1.92 -7.53 -23.95
CA SER A 49 -2.19 -8.94 -23.79
C SER A 49 -2.48 -9.30 -22.33
N LEU A 50 -3.21 -10.40 -22.18
CA LEU A 50 -3.59 -11.02 -20.92
C LEU A 50 -2.90 -12.38 -20.83
N GLU A 51 -1.99 -12.55 -19.88
CA GLU A 51 -1.49 -13.89 -19.50
C GLU A 51 -2.52 -14.58 -18.61
N ILE A 52 -2.79 -15.87 -18.86
CA ILE A 52 -3.49 -16.75 -17.89
C ILE A 52 -2.58 -17.94 -17.62
N SER A 53 -2.14 -18.09 -16.37
CA SER A 53 -1.18 -19.13 -15.96
C SER A 53 -1.37 -19.55 -14.49
N GLY A 54 -0.34 -20.11 -13.86
CA GLY A 54 -0.40 -20.75 -12.53
C GLY A 54 -0.53 -22.26 -12.60
N ASP A 55 -0.54 -22.93 -11.44
CA ASP A 55 -0.64 -24.40 -11.35
C ASP A 55 -2.07 -24.92 -11.30
N GLY A 56 -3.06 -24.04 -11.06
CA GLY A 56 -4.49 -24.33 -11.08
C GLY A 56 -5.13 -24.34 -12.48
N VAL A 57 -4.33 -24.21 -13.56
CA VAL A 57 -4.76 -24.37 -14.96
C VAL A 57 -4.00 -25.50 -15.65
N THR A 58 -4.62 -26.14 -16.65
CA THR A 58 -3.99 -27.20 -17.46
C THR A 58 -3.28 -26.67 -18.70
N LYS A 59 -3.69 -25.50 -19.21
CA LYS A 59 -3.18 -24.89 -20.44
C LYS A 59 -2.97 -23.38 -20.22
N PRO A 60 -1.80 -22.97 -19.68
CA PRO A 60 -1.40 -21.58 -19.68
C PRO A 60 -1.45 -20.99 -21.10
N LEU A 61 -1.90 -19.74 -21.21
CA LEU A 61 -2.12 -19.08 -22.50
C LEU A 61 -1.92 -17.57 -22.40
N THR A 62 -1.92 -16.90 -23.55
CA THR A 62 -1.85 -15.45 -23.66
C THR A 62 -2.83 -15.01 -24.75
N LEU A 63 -3.68 -14.03 -24.45
CA LEU A 63 -4.66 -13.47 -25.39
C LEU A 63 -4.29 -12.02 -25.70
N THR A 64 -4.36 -11.62 -26.96
CA THR A 64 -4.31 -10.21 -27.37
C THR A 64 -5.65 -9.52 -27.14
N LEU A 65 -5.64 -8.18 -27.09
CA LEU A 65 -6.87 -7.38 -27.01
C LEU A 65 -7.88 -7.73 -28.12
N THR A 66 -7.42 -7.90 -29.35
CA THR A 66 -8.28 -8.24 -30.50
C THR A 66 -8.88 -9.65 -30.41
N GLU A 67 -8.20 -10.59 -29.76
CA GLU A 67 -8.80 -11.90 -29.44
C GLU A 67 -9.91 -11.73 -28.39
N LEU A 68 -9.69 -10.96 -27.31
CA LEU A 68 -10.69 -10.65 -26.29
C LEU A 68 -11.91 -9.90 -26.87
N GLU A 69 -11.69 -8.95 -27.78
CA GLU A 69 -12.75 -8.23 -28.51
C GLU A 69 -13.59 -9.16 -29.40
N SER A 70 -13.01 -10.28 -29.86
CA SER A 70 -13.70 -11.27 -30.70
C SER A 70 -14.49 -12.33 -29.93
N MET A 71 -14.28 -12.43 -28.60
CA MET A 71 -15.03 -13.34 -27.72
C MET A 71 -16.45 -12.83 -27.42
N GLU A 72 -17.30 -13.69 -26.86
CA GLU A 72 -18.66 -13.31 -26.45
C GLU A 72 -18.62 -12.19 -25.40
N GLN A 73 -19.32 -11.09 -25.69
CA GLN A 73 -19.34 -9.89 -24.86
C GLN A 73 -20.54 -9.92 -23.91
N TYR A 74 -20.27 -10.03 -22.61
CA TYR A 74 -21.25 -9.80 -21.56
C TYR A 74 -21.26 -8.31 -21.17
N GLN A 75 -22.44 -7.73 -20.97
CA GLN A 75 -22.62 -6.34 -20.54
C GLN A 75 -23.66 -6.27 -19.42
N HIS A 76 -23.33 -5.58 -18.32
CA HIS A 76 -24.27 -5.38 -17.20
C HIS A 76 -23.94 -4.12 -16.40
N VAL A 77 -24.88 -3.69 -15.56
CA VAL A 77 -24.66 -2.71 -14.48
C VAL A 77 -24.32 -3.47 -13.19
N TYR A 78 -23.31 -3.00 -12.47
CA TYR A 78 -22.85 -3.55 -11.20
C TYR A 78 -23.07 -2.53 -10.09
N SER A 79 -23.61 -3.01 -8.98
CA SER A 79 -23.77 -2.25 -7.75
C SER A 79 -22.52 -2.48 -6.90
N THR A 80 -22.04 -1.45 -6.21
CA THR A 80 -20.86 -1.61 -5.37
C THR A 80 -20.78 -0.56 -4.26
N ILE A 81 -20.04 -0.88 -3.21
CA ILE A 81 -19.65 0.05 -2.15
C ILE A 81 -18.11 0.01 -2.05
N ASN A 82 -17.47 1.16 -1.83
CA ASN A 82 -16.02 1.26 -1.60
C ASN A 82 -15.68 1.40 -0.10
N THR A 83 -14.39 1.46 0.24
CA THR A 83 -13.91 1.46 1.64
C THR A 83 -14.00 2.82 2.36
N TRP A 84 -14.44 3.88 1.66
CA TRP A 84 -15.00 5.10 2.25
C TRP A 84 -16.51 5.05 1.97
N PRO A 85 -17.32 4.32 2.75
CA PRO A 85 -18.54 3.63 2.31
C PRO A 85 -19.47 4.46 1.42
N THR A 86 -19.23 4.38 0.11
CA THR A 86 -19.94 5.12 -0.94
C THR A 86 -20.44 4.15 -1.99
N LYS A 87 -21.76 4.14 -2.18
CA LYS A 87 -22.49 3.44 -3.22
C LYS A 87 -22.09 4.01 -4.58
N LYS A 88 -21.60 3.15 -5.46
CA LYS A 88 -21.39 3.47 -6.88
C LYS A 88 -22.14 2.46 -7.73
N TRP A 89 -22.48 2.90 -8.94
CA TRP A 89 -22.89 2.03 -10.02
C TRP A 89 -21.75 1.98 -11.03
N TYR A 90 -21.58 0.86 -11.70
CA TYR A 90 -20.62 0.70 -12.79
C TYR A 90 -21.30 -0.06 -13.92
N VAL A 91 -21.45 0.54 -15.09
CA VAL A 91 -21.80 -0.19 -16.31
C VAL A 91 -20.51 -0.65 -16.99
N ALA A 92 -20.47 -1.92 -17.41
CA ALA A 92 -19.27 -2.51 -18.00
C ALA A 92 -19.63 -3.56 -19.06
N ARG A 93 -18.78 -3.67 -20.09
CA ARG A 93 -18.83 -4.70 -21.14
C ARG A 93 -17.46 -5.38 -21.31
N GLY A 94 -17.45 -6.71 -21.42
CA GLY A 94 -16.25 -7.48 -21.72
C GLY A 94 -16.49 -8.99 -21.68
N VAL A 95 -15.42 -9.75 -21.52
CA VAL A 95 -15.45 -11.23 -21.58
C VAL A 95 -15.71 -11.79 -20.18
N LYS A 96 -16.56 -12.82 -20.06
CA LYS A 96 -16.77 -13.51 -18.78
C LYS A 96 -15.49 -14.16 -18.30
N LEU A 97 -15.22 -14.03 -17.01
CA LEU A 97 -14.05 -14.65 -16.38
C LEU A 97 -14.12 -16.18 -16.44
N ARG A 98 -15.32 -16.78 -16.38
CA ARG A 98 -15.52 -18.22 -16.54
C ARG A 98 -15.04 -18.70 -17.91
N ASP A 99 -15.54 -18.09 -18.99
CA ASP A 99 -15.15 -18.39 -20.38
C ASP A 99 -13.63 -18.31 -20.60
N LEU A 100 -12.94 -17.35 -19.96
CA LEU A 100 -11.47 -17.20 -20.00
C LEU A 100 -10.72 -18.32 -19.25
N LEU A 101 -11.22 -18.71 -18.08
CA LEU A 101 -10.61 -19.75 -17.24
C LEU A 101 -10.87 -21.16 -17.79
N ASP A 102 -12.02 -21.39 -18.39
CA ASP A 102 -12.35 -22.63 -19.11
C ASP A 102 -11.47 -22.80 -20.36
N LEU A 103 -11.16 -21.71 -21.08
CA LEU A 103 -10.24 -21.72 -22.23
C LEU A 103 -8.78 -22.05 -21.85
N ALA A 104 -8.37 -21.72 -20.61
CA ALA A 104 -7.12 -22.13 -19.99
C ALA A 104 -7.21 -23.51 -19.29
N GLY A 105 -8.40 -24.09 -19.24
CA GLY A 105 -8.69 -25.36 -18.57
C GLY A 105 -8.37 -25.32 -17.09
N ILE A 106 -9.05 -24.44 -16.34
CA ILE A 106 -9.04 -24.40 -14.87
C ILE A 106 -9.36 -25.78 -14.27
N LYS A 107 -8.64 -26.13 -13.20
CA LYS A 107 -8.74 -27.44 -12.54
C LYS A 107 -9.70 -27.43 -11.36
N GLU A 108 -10.23 -28.60 -11.01
CA GLU A 108 -11.13 -28.76 -9.86
C GLU A 108 -10.45 -28.42 -8.52
N GLU A 109 -9.15 -28.69 -8.40
CA GLU A 109 -8.36 -28.36 -7.20
C GLU A 109 -7.95 -26.89 -7.09
N ALA A 110 -8.28 -26.02 -8.05
CA ALA A 110 -7.97 -24.59 -7.96
C ALA A 110 -8.72 -23.92 -6.78
N GLN A 111 -7.98 -23.21 -5.91
CA GLN A 111 -8.53 -22.55 -4.72
C GLN A 111 -8.44 -21.03 -4.76
N LEU A 112 -7.43 -20.48 -5.45
CA LEU A 112 -7.14 -19.04 -5.50
C LEU A 112 -7.00 -18.56 -6.96
N ILE A 113 -7.39 -17.31 -7.20
CA ILE A 113 -7.18 -16.60 -8.46
C ILE A 113 -6.59 -15.23 -8.09
N LYS A 114 -5.33 -15.02 -8.48
CA LYS A 114 -4.63 -13.75 -8.38
C LYS A 114 -4.75 -13.00 -9.71
N PHE A 115 -5.12 -11.73 -9.63
CA PHE A 115 -5.10 -10.79 -10.74
C PHE A 115 -3.96 -9.79 -10.51
N ILE A 116 -3.19 -9.50 -11.55
CA ILE A 116 -2.03 -8.61 -11.51
C ILE A 116 -2.21 -7.52 -12.56
N SER A 117 -2.07 -6.27 -12.14
CA SER A 117 -2.13 -5.08 -12.99
C SER A 117 -0.80 -4.82 -13.71
N LYS A 118 -0.81 -4.01 -14.77
CA LYS A 118 0.41 -3.53 -15.47
C LYS A 118 1.38 -2.73 -14.59
N ASP A 119 0.93 -2.17 -13.47
CA ASP A 119 1.77 -1.49 -12.47
C ASP A 119 2.28 -2.42 -11.36
N GLY A 120 1.92 -3.71 -11.41
CA GLY A 120 2.28 -4.71 -10.40
C GLY A 120 1.36 -4.75 -9.18
N TYR A 121 0.30 -3.95 -9.11
CA TYR A 121 -0.69 -4.08 -8.04
C TYR A 121 -1.51 -5.39 -8.21
N GLU A 122 -1.74 -6.09 -7.10
CA GLU A 122 -2.38 -7.41 -7.09
C GLU A 122 -3.73 -7.41 -6.35
N VAL A 123 -4.68 -8.19 -6.85
CA VAL A 123 -5.91 -8.56 -6.14
C VAL A 123 -6.02 -10.09 -6.17
N THR A 124 -6.06 -10.74 -5.01
CA THR A 124 -6.27 -12.18 -4.90
C THR A 124 -7.66 -12.48 -4.35
N LEU A 125 -8.36 -13.44 -4.96
CA LEU A 125 -9.71 -13.88 -4.61
C LEU A 125 -9.76 -15.40 -4.55
N THR A 126 -10.61 -15.97 -3.70
CA THR A 126 -10.84 -17.42 -3.69
C THR A 126 -11.71 -17.86 -4.86
N VAL A 127 -11.45 -19.06 -5.40
CA VAL A 127 -12.33 -19.72 -6.38
C VAL A 127 -13.74 -19.90 -5.81
N LYS A 128 -13.86 -20.09 -4.49
CA LYS A 128 -15.16 -20.05 -3.80
C LYS A 128 -15.85 -18.71 -4.01
N GLU A 129 -15.28 -17.61 -3.53
CA GLU A 129 -15.98 -16.33 -3.53
C GLU A 129 -16.20 -15.72 -4.90
N LEU A 130 -15.35 -16.04 -5.89
CA LEU A 130 -15.43 -15.44 -7.22
C LEU A 130 -16.27 -16.26 -8.20
N LEU A 131 -16.22 -17.60 -8.11
CA LEU A 131 -16.84 -18.49 -9.11
C LEU A 131 -17.94 -19.41 -8.56
N LYS A 132 -17.99 -19.68 -7.24
CA LYS A 132 -18.97 -20.61 -6.63
C LYS A 132 -20.05 -19.89 -5.80
N ASP A 133 -19.69 -18.84 -5.07
CA ASP A 133 -20.65 -17.95 -4.39
C ASP A 133 -21.44 -17.15 -5.43
N LYS A 134 -22.76 -16.99 -5.25
CA LYS A 134 -23.59 -16.15 -6.12
C LYS A 134 -23.25 -14.67 -5.91
N ARG A 135 -23.24 -13.90 -6.99
CA ARG A 135 -22.93 -12.46 -7.02
C ARG A 135 -24.01 -11.70 -7.77
N TYR A 136 -24.35 -10.52 -7.26
CA TYR A 136 -25.54 -9.79 -7.67
C TYR A 136 -25.28 -8.33 -8.02
N PHE A 137 -26.11 -7.81 -8.92
CA PHE A 137 -26.48 -6.40 -9.01
C PHE A 137 -27.71 -6.17 -8.15
N PHE A 138 -27.61 -5.22 -7.21
CA PHE A 138 -28.73 -4.74 -6.40
C PHE A 138 -29.24 -3.42 -7.00
N PRO A 139 -30.36 -3.43 -7.77
CA PRO A 139 -30.88 -2.22 -8.40
C PRO A 139 -31.27 -1.19 -7.33
N HIS A 140 -31.95 -1.64 -6.28
CA HIS A 140 -32.46 -0.79 -5.20
C HIS A 140 -31.39 -0.42 -4.15
N LEU A 141 -30.09 -0.46 -4.51
CA LEU A 141 -28.99 -0.13 -3.61
C LEU A 141 -29.08 1.33 -3.12
N LYS A 142 -29.55 2.26 -3.97
CA LYS A 142 -29.49 3.71 -3.72
C LYS A 142 -30.74 4.31 -3.06
N ASP A 143 -31.85 3.57 -2.99
CA ASP A 143 -33.18 4.08 -2.66
C ASP A 143 -33.26 4.73 -1.28
N ASN A 144 -32.78 4.03 -0.25
CA ASN A 144 -32.78 4.53 1.13
C ASN A 144 -31.78 5.69 1.35
N HIS A 145 -30.72 5.77 0.52
CA HIS A 145 -29.77 6.88 0.50
C HIS A 145 -28.84 6.76 -0.73
N PRO A 146 -28.63 7.82 -1.54
CA PRO A 146 -28.00 7.69 -2.86
C PRO A 146 -26.49 7.39 -2.82
N ASN A 147 -25.78 7.87 -1.78
CA ASN A 147 -24.31 7.82 -1.71
C ASN A 147 -23.79 7.01 -0.51
N ASP A 148 -24.13 7.38 0.72
CA ASP A 148 -23.69 6.64 1.93
C ASP A 148 -24.08 5.15 1.88
N GLY A 149 -23.07 4.27 1.89
CA GLY A 149 -23.20 2.81 1.84
C GLY A 149 -23.62 2.16 3.15
N ARG A 150 -23.47 2.87 4.28
CA ARG A 150 -23.78 2.35 5.63
C ARG A 150 -25.28 2.25 5.88
N ILE A 151 -26.07 2.98 5.09
CA ILE A 151 -27.52 2.87 5.01
C ILE A 151 -27.82 1.87 3.88
N PRO A 152 -28.20 0.61 4.17
CA PRO A 152 -28.38 -0.40 3.12
C PRO A 152 -29.49 -0.03 2.14
N GLY A 153 -29.39 -0.47 0.89
CA GLY A 153 -30.54 -0.50 -0.03
C GLY A 153 -31.43 -1.72 0.21
N SER A 154 -32.30 -2.04 -0.74
CA SER A 154 -33.03 -3.33 -0.73
C SER A 154 -32.24 -4.45 -1.41
N ALA A 155 -32.53 -5.68 -1.01
CA ALA A 155 -32.11 -6.92 -1.68
C ALA A 155 -33.17 -7.44 -2.68
N GLU A 156 -34.32 -6.76 -2.77
CA GLU A 156 -35.38 -7.06 -3.75
C GLU A 156 -34.87 -6.82 -5.18
N ASP A 157 -35.43 -7.58 -6.13
CA ASP A 157 -35.07 -7.58 -7.56
C ASP A 157 -33.57 -7.76 -7.87
N ALA A 158 -32.81 -8.36 -6.94
CA ALA A 158 -31.38 -8.65 -7.13
C ALA A 158 -31.14 -9.56 -8.35
N VAL A 159 -30.38 -9.05 -9.32
CA VAL A 159 -30.05 -9.76 -10.56
C VAL A 159 -28.71 -10.46 -10.39
N GLU A 160 -28.63 -11.76 -10.67
CA GLU A 160 -27.37 -12.50 -10.62
C GLU A 160 -26.47 -12.13 -11.81
N VAL A 161 -25.20 -11.80 -11.55
CA VAL A 161 -24.28 -11.23 -12.54
C VAL A 161 -22.94 -11.96 -12.59
N GLU A 162 -22.37 -12.01 -13.79
CA GLU A 162 -21.09 -12.67 -14.04
C GLU A 162 -19.89 -11.81 -13.57
N PRO A 163 -18.80 -12.43 -13.08
CA PRO A 163 -17.51 -11.77 -13.02
C PRO A 163 -16.93 -11.65 -14.44
N ILE A 164 -16.43 -10.48 -14.82
CA ILE A 164 -15.87 -10.23 -16.16
C ILE A 164 -14.50 -9.52 -16.10
N LEU A 165 -13.72 -9.66 -17.18
CA LEU A 165 -12.73 -8.64 -17.55
C LEU A 165 -13.37 -7.70 -18.56
N ALA A 166 -13.67 -6.49 -18.12
CA ALA A 166 -14.27 -5.44 -18.93
C ALA A 166 -13.25 -4.82 -19.89
N LEU A 167 -13.64 -4.75 -21.16
CA LEU A 167 -12.97 -4.02 -22.25
C LEU A 167 -13.43 -2.56 -22.30
N LEU A 168 -14.68 -2.29 -21.87
CA LEU A 168 -15.23 -0.94 -21.73
C LEU A 168 -15.96 -0.82 -20.38
N SER A 169 -15.88 0.35 -19.74
CA SER A 169 -16.62 0.61 -18.50
C SER A 169 -16.87 2.11 -18.26
N ALA A 170 -17.86 2.42 -17.41
CA ALA A 170 -18.07 3.74 -16.84
C ALA A 170 -18.23 3.64 -15.32
N GLU A 171 -17.50 4.48 -14.59
CA GLU A 171 -17.61 4.61 -13.13
C GLU A 171 -18.68 5.65 -12.77
N GLY A 172 -19.61 5.27 -11.89
CA GLY A 172 -20.66 6.15 -11.36
C GLY A 172 -22.00 6.08 -12.11
N SER A 173 -22.06 5.38 -13.24
CA SER A 173 -23.19 5.37 -14.18
C SER A 173 -23.77 3.96 -14.43
N ASP A 174 -25.03 3.91 -14.83
CA ASP A 174 -25.72 2.81 -15.51
C ASP A 174 -25.68 2.93 -17.04
N ASN A 175 -25.51 4.14 -17.59
CA ASN A 175 -25.72 4.42 -19.01
C ASN A 175 -24.63 3.78 -19.89
N PRO A 176 -24.94 2.80 -20.77
CA PRO A 176 -23.94 2.14 -21.61
C PRO A 176 -23.15 3.07 -22.54
N ASP A 177 -23.72 4.23 -22.91
CA ASP A 177 -23.09 5.20 -23.80
C ASP A 177 -21.95 5.99 -23.10
N ASP A 178 -21.86 5.95 -21.76
CA ASP A 178 -20.78 6.58 -21.00
C ASP A 178 -19.48 5.73 -20.99
N MET A 179 -19.56 4.47 -21.45
CA MET A 179 -18.47 3.50 -21.33
C MET A 179 -17.28 3.80 -22.25
N ASN A 180 -16.08 3.63 -21.71
CA ASN A 180 -14.81 3.84 -22.42
C ASN A 180 -13.76 2.81 -22.00
N ASP A 181 -12.68 2.72 -22.78
CA ASP A 181 -11.56 1.77 -22.66
C ASP A 181 -10.48 2.20 -21.66
N ARG A 182 -10.57 3.43 -21.11
CA ARG A 182 -9.53 4.06 -20.29
C ARG A 182 -8.97 3.17 -19.18
N ASP A 183 -9.82 2.39 -18.51
CA ASP A 183 -9.46 1.57 -17.35
C ASP A 183 -9.18 0.09 -17.69
N ALA A 184 -9.26 -0.28 -18.98
CA ALA A 184 -9.17 -1.66 -19.44
C ALA A 184 -7.76 -2.27 -19.30
N LEU A 185 -7.61 -3.59 -19.11
CA LEU A 185 -8.69 -4.55 -18.78
C LEU A 185 -9.10 -4.39 -17.32
N LEU A 186 -10.41 -4.23 -17.05
CA LEU A 186 -10.92 -4.00 -15.69
C LEU A 186 -11.60 -5.26 -15.13
N LEU A 187 -11.09 -5.80 -14.04
CA LEU A 187 -11.81 -6.81 -13.25
C LEU A 187 -13.05 -6.17 -12.61
N ILE A 188 -14.23 -6.74 -12.83
CA ILE A 188 -15.47 -6.30 -12.19
C ILE A 188 -16.42 -7.47 -11.94
N PHE A 189 -17.12 -7.44 -10.81
CA PHE A 189 -18.02 -8.51 -10.36
C PHE A 189 -19.06 -7.99 -9.34
N GLY A 190 -20.19 -8.69 -9.23
CA GLY A 190 -21.30 -8.33 -8.34
C GLY A 190 -21.04 -8.56 -6.85
N GLN A 191 -21.88 -8.00 -6.00
CA GLN A 191 -21.82 -8.15 -4.55
C GLN A 191 -22.48 -9.47 -4.09
N ARG A 192 -21.96 -10.12 -3.04
CA ARG A 192 -22.60 -11.27 -2.37
C ARG A 192 -23.76 -10.87 -1.44
N ALA A 193 -23.75 -9.63 -0.95
CA ALA A 193 -24.77 -9.02 -0.08
C ALA A 193 -24.86 -7.51 -0.38
N VAL A 194 -26.01 -6.88 -0.12
CA VAL A 194 -26.26 -5.44 -0.40
C VAL A 194 -25.19 -4.53 0.22
N THR A 195 -24.64 -4.94 1.36
CA THR A 195 -23.64 -4.23 2.17
C THR A 195 -22.18 -4.57 1.82
N GLU A 196 -21.90 -5.56 0.95
CA GLU A 196 -20.53 -5.99 0.63
C GLU A 196 -19.76 -4.88 -0.13
N GLN A 197 -18.54 -4.59 0.29
CA GLN A 197 -17.70 -3.55 -0.32
C GLN A 197 -16.79 -4.09 -1.43
N THR A 198 -17.31 -4.25 -2.66
CA THR A 198 -16.53 -4.82 -3.77
C THR A 198 -15.61 -3.83 -4.51
N ASN A 199 -15.85 -2.51 -4.44
CA ASN A 199 -15.23 -1.56 -5.39
C ASN A 199 -13.70 -1.49 -5.31
N HIS A 200 -13.13 -1.74 -4.13
CA HIS A 200 -11.69 -1.73 -3.91
C HIS A 200 -10.95 -2.93 -4.54
N LEU A 201 -11.71 -3.90 -5.07
CA LEU A 201 -11.22 -5.11 -5.75
C LEU A 201 -11.37 -5.01 -7.27
N PHE A 202 -11.90 -3.89 -7.79
CA PHE A 202 -12.07 -3.67 -9.22
C PHE A 202 -10.73 -3.25 -9.85
N LEU A 203 -9.88 -4.25 -10.12
CA LEU A 203 -8.52 -4.06 -10.59
C LEU A 203 -8.50 -3.55 -12.04
N LYS A 204 -7.99 -2.34 -12.24
CA LYS A 204 -7.75 -1.73 -13.55
C LYS A 204 -6.50 -2.34 -14.19
N HIS A 205 -6.40 -2.26 -15.52
CA HIS A 205 -5.22 -2.66 -16.29
C HIS A 205 -4.67 -4.07 -16.00
N VAL A 206 -5.55 -5.06 -15.78
CA VAL A 206 -5.15 -6.47 -15.59
C VAL A 206 -4.28 -6.93 -16.77
N SER A 207 -3.07 -7.41 -16.47
CA SER A 207 -2.09 -7.94 -17.42
C SER A 207 -1.94 -9.45 -17.29
N LYS A 208 -2.20 -10.00 -16.10
CA LYS A 208 -2.07 -11.42 -15.80
C LYS A 208 -3.14 -11.90 -14.83
N ILE A 209 -3.63 -13.12 -15.07
CA ILE A 209 -4.36 -13.96 -14.12
C ILE A 209 -3.45 -15.15 -13.77
N GLU A 210 -3.27 -15.41 -12.48
CA GLU A 210 -2.56 -16.58 -11.97
C GLU A 210 -3.51 -17.41 -11.10
N VAL A 211 -3.83 -18.62 -11.57
CA VAL A 211 -4.75 -19.55 -10.91
C VAL A 211 -3.93 -20.55 -10.11
N LEU A 212 -4.22 -20.66 -8.81
CA LEU A 212 -3.38 -21.40 -7.87
C LEU A 212 -4.14 -22.55 -7.18
N SER A 213 -3.49 -23.70 -7.05
CA SER A 213 -4.01 -24.84 -6.26
C SER A 213 -3.75 -24.71 -4.76
N ALA A 214 -2.84 -23.80 -4.36
CA ALA A 214 -2.48 -23.54 -2.98
C ALA A 214 -3.72 -23.18 -2.14
N ALA A 215 -3.86 -23.82 -0.97
CA ALA A 215 -4.96 -23.53 -0.06
C ALA A 215 -4.92 -22.06 0.42
N PRO A 216 -6.08 -21.39 0.54
CA PRO A 216 -6.15 -20.05 1.11
C PRO A 216 -5.63 -20.03 2.55
N GLU A 217 -4.91 -18.97 2.92
CA GLU A 217 -4.75 -18.66 4.35
C GLU A 217 -6.11 -18.26 4.95
N LYS A 218 -6.26 -18.41 6.26
CA LYS A 218 -7.43 -17.92 7.00
C LYS A 218 -7.25 -16.46 7.42
N TRP A 219 -8.35 -15.75 7.66
CA TRP A 219 -8.32 -14.48 8.39
C TRP A 219 -8.13 -14.74 9.90
N ASP A 220 -7.28 -13.96 10.55
CA ASP A 220 -7.20 -13.95 12.01
C ASP A 220 -8.52 -13.37 12.59
N PRO A 221 -9.09 -13.95 13.66
CA PRO A 221 -10.40 -13.56 14.19
C PRO A 221 -10.39 -12.14 14.78
N PRO A 222 -11.56 -11.47 14.84
CA PRO A 222 -11.65 -10.13 15.39
C PRO A 222 -11.46 -10.15 16.91
N LYS A 223 -11.03 -9.03 17.47
CA LYS A 223 -10.94 -8.78 18.91
C LYS A 223 -12.01 -7.80 19.35
N ALA A 224 -12.22 -7.69 20.66
CA ALA A 224 -13.07 -6.67 21.27
C ALA A 224 -12.25 -5.89 22.30
N SER A 225 -12.45 -4.58 22.39
CA SER A 225 -11.65 -3.69 23.26
C SER A 225 -11.86 -3.89 24.75
N ILE A 226 -12.86 -4.65 25.18
CA ILE A 226 -13.03 -5.11 26.58
C ILE A 226 -13.04 -6.64 26.59
N PRO A 227 -12.29 -7.32 27.49
CA PRO A 227 -12.27 -8.78 27.58
C PRO A 227 -13.65 -9.42 27.75
N SER A 228 -13.89 -10.54 27.06
CA SER A 228 -15.11 -11.34 27.22
C SER A 228 -15.28 -11.85 28.66
N GLY A 229 -16.51 -11.83 29.16
CA GLY A 229 -16.87 -12.19 30.54
C GLY A 229 -16.86 -11.00 31.52
N THR A 230 -16.43 -9.82 31.08
CA THR A 230 -16.41 -8.60 31.91
C THR A 230 -17.83 -8.13 32.26
N VAL A 231 -18.02 -7.70 33.50
CA VAL A 231 -19.19 -6.93 33.93
C VAL A 231 -18.89 -5.45 33.69
N VAL A 232 -19.81 -4.73 33.06
CA VAL A 232 -19.66 -3.31 32.67
C VAL A 232 -20.91 -2.51 33.05
N PRO A 233 -20.84 -1.18 33.22
CA PRO A 233 -22.04 -0.37 33.42
C PRO A 233 -22.91 -0.26 32.15
N GLU A 234 -24.18 0.09 32.33
CA GLU A 234 -25.11 0.35 31.23
C GLU A 234 -24.64 1.56 30.38
N GLY A 235 -24.62 1.39 29.06
CA GLY A 235 -24.11 2.39 28.11
C GLY A 235 -22.61 2.32 27.81
N THR A 236 -21.86 1.34 28.34
CA THR A 236 -20.48 1.07 27.88
C THR A 236 -20.46 0.71 26.40
N MET A 237 -19.45 1.20 25.69
CA MET A 237 -19.26 1.03 24.25
C MET A 237 -18.20 -0.03 23.97
N ILE A 238 -18.49 -1.01 23.11
CA ILE A 238 -17.53 -2.01 22.62
C ILE A 238 -17.11 -1.68 21.18
N THR A 239 -15.81 -1.60 20.93
CA THR A 239 -15.25 -1.66 19.57
C THR A 239 -14.85 -3.08 19.22
N LEU A 240 -15.01 -3.45 17.94
CA LEU A 240 -14.47 -4.67 17.36
C LEU A 240 -13.34 -4.31 16.40
N GLU A 241 -12.21 -5.00 16.50
CA GLU A 241 -10.96 -4.61 15.86
C GLU A 241 -10.30 -5.80 15.17
N SER A 242 -9.61 -5.53 14.05
CA SER A 242 -8.76 -6.49 13.36
C SER A 242 -7.55 -5.78 12.77
N LYS A 243 -6.36 -6.37 12.90
CA LYS A 243 -5.16 -5.91 12.17
C LYS A 243 -5.31 -5.93 10.64
N PHE A 244 -6.39 -6.54 10.12
CA PHE A 244 -6.80 -6.53 8.72
C PHE A 244 -8.01 -5.60 8.44
N ASP A 245 -8.29 -4.62 9.31
CA ASP A 245 -9.39 -3.66 9.13
C ASP A 245 -9.31 -2.85 7.83
N ASN A 246 -8.15 -2.86 7.17
CA ASN A 246 -7.93 -2.22 5.90
C ASN A 246 -8.41 -3.04 4.68
N GLU A 247 -8.24 -4.36 4.71
CA GLU A 247 -8.49 -5.35 3.66
C GLU A 247 -9.82 -6.09 3.84
N ALA A 248 -10.14 -6.46 5.07
CA ALA A 248 -11.25 -7.35 5.42
C ALA A 248 -12.33 -6.63 6.24
N LYS A 249 -13.46 -7.29 6.46
CA LYS A 249 -14.61 -6.72 7.17
C LYS A 249 -15.09 -7.61 8.31
N ILE A 250 -15.34 -6.99 9.46
CA ILE A 250 -15.85 -7.61 10.67
C ILE A 250 -17.38 -7.61 10.59
N TYR A 251 -17.98 -8.78 10.54
CA TYR A 251 -19.43 -8.98 10.57
C TYR A 251 -19.83 -9.54 11.94
N TYR A 252 -20.91 -9.03 12.52
CA TYR A 252 -21.32 -9.40 13.88
C TYR A 252 -22.83 -9.55 14.04
N THR A 253 -23.22 -10.20 15.14
CA THR A 253 -24.61 -10.45 15.55
C THR A 253 -24.72 -10.31 17.07
N LEU A 254 -25.88 -9.88 17.56
CA LEU A 254 -26.15 -9.63 19.00
C LEU A 254 -27.20 -10.60 19.58
N ASP A 255 -27.87 -11.38 18.72
CA ASP A 255 -28.90 -12.36 19.04
C ASP A 255 -28.33 -13.79 19.24
N GLY A 256 -27.00 -13.94 19.15
CA GLY A 256 -26.31 -15.23 19.22
C GLY A 256 -26.44 -16.10 17.96
N SER A 257 -27.00 -15.60 16.86
CA SER A 257 -26.92 -16.26 15.55
C SER A 257 -25.48 -16.28 15.01
N THR A 258 -25.20 -17.04 13.94
CA THR A 258 -23.85 -17.04 13.34
C THR A 258 -23.75 -15.89 12.34
N PRO A 259 -22.78 -14.96 12.48
CA PRO A 259 -22.62 -13.86 11.55
C PRO A 259 -22.19 -14.33 10.15
N THR A 260 -22.60 -13.59 9.13
CA THR A 260 -22.30 -13.84 7.71
C THR A 260 -22.06 -12.52 6.98
N VAL A 261 -21.73 -12.56 5.68
CA VAL A 261 -21.63 -11.39 4.80
C VAL A 261 -22.94 -10.55 4.72
N ASN A 262 -24.09 -11.10 5.14
CA ASN A 262 -25.37 -10.38 5.23
C ASN A 262 -25.65 -9.76 6.62
N SER A 263 -24.80 -10.02 7.62
CA SER A 263 -24.96 -9.48 8.97
C SER A 263 -24.47 -8.02 9.06
N PRO A 264 -24.79 -7.29 10.16
CA PRO A 264 -24.19 -6.00 10.44
C PRO A 264 -22.65 -6.00 10.33
N MET A 265 -22.13 -5.07 9.54
CA MET A 265 -20.70 -4.79 9.41
C MET A 265 -20.29 -3.75 10.48
N PHE A 266 -19.13 -3.94 11.12
CA PHE A 266 -18.60 -2.99 12.10
C PHE A 266 -17.66 -1.96 11.46
N ASN A 267 -16.59 -2.42 10.81
CA ASN A 267 -15.47 -1.63 10.30
C ASN A 267 -15.74 -1.05 8.89
N TRP A 268 -16.90 -0.40 8.72
CA TRP A 268 -17.39 0.19 7.47
C TRP A 268 -16.37 1.06 6.73
N SER A 269 -15.60 1.87 7.43
CA SER A 269 -14.42 2.54 6.89
C SER A 269 -13.18 1.71 7.17
N SER A 270 -12.43 1.37 6.11
CA SER A 270 -11.09 0.79 6.25
C SER A 270 -10.12 1.76 6.94
N SER A 271 -9.13 1.21 7.64
CA SER A 271 -8.20 1.99 8.49
C SER A 271 -7.34 2.99 7.75
N ARG A 272 -7.00 2.76 6.46
CA ARG A 272 -6.33 3.75 5.59
C ARG A 272 -7.03 5.13 5.52
N TRP A 273 -8.31 5.20 5.89
CA TRP A 273 -9.12 6.42 5.86
C TRP A 273 -9.32 7.08 7.23
N TRP A 274 -8.94 6.43 8.34
CA TRP A 274 -9.31 6.88 9.69
C TRP A 274 -8.69 8.24 10.05
N SER A 275 -7.42 8.45 9.73
CA SER A 275 -6.72 9.75 9.91
C SER A 275 -7.29 10.90 9.08
N LEU A 276 -8.11 10.59 8.06
CA LEU A 276 -8.79 11.56 7.20
C LEU A 276 -10.26 11.79 7.60
N ARG A 277 -10.72 11.20 8.72
CA ARG A 277 -12.08 11.39 9.26
C ARG A 277 -12.08 12.18 10.56
N ASN A 278 -12.90 13.23 10.59
CA ASN A 278 -13.34 13.88 11.83
C ASN A 278 -14.56 13.18 12.47
N ASN A 279 -15.08 12.11 11.86
CA ASN A 279 -16.37 11.51 12.20
C ASN A 279 -16.32 9.97 12.34
N LEU A 280 -15.16 9.37 12.62
CA LEU A 280 -14.96 7.91 12.58
C LEU A 280 -15.95 7.12 13.46
N GLU A 281 -16.19 7.56 14.69
CA GLU A 281 -17.14 6.94 15.63
C GLU A 281 -18.60 6.97 15.13
N SER A 282 -18.94 7.90 14.24
CA SER A 282 -20.25 7.94 13.58
C SER A 282 -20.36 6.99 12.38
N VAL A 283 -19.25 6.36 11.97
CA VAL A 283 -19.10 5.52 10.77
C VAL A 283 -18.81 4.07 11.14
N ASN A 284 -17.79 3.82 11.95
CA ASN A 284 -17.50 2.53 12.59
C ASN A 284 -18.10 2.58 14.00
N ILE A 285 -19.43 2.46 14.08
CA ILE A 285 -20.20 2.77 15.29
C ILE A 285 -19.96 1.72 16.38
N PRO A 286 -19.46 2.09 17.58
CA PRO A 286 -19.32 1.18 18.71
C PRO A 286 -20.64 0.53 19.14
N ILE A 287 -20.57 -0.69 19.66
CA ILE A 287 -21.73 -1.45 20.13
C ILE A 287 -22.08 -1.01 21.56
N GLU A 288 -23.19 -0.30 21.72
CA GLU A 288 -23.67 0.23 22.99
C GLU A 288 -24.36 -0.86 23.84
N LEU A 289 -23.82 -1.14 25.03
CA LEU A 289 -24.28 -2.22 25.90
C LEU A 289 -25.43 -1.78 26.82
N LYS A 290 -26.65 -2.16 26.43
CA LYS A 290 -27.90 -1.87 27.16
C LYS A 290 -28.39 -3.03 28.02
N GLU A 291 -27.96 -4.25 27.74
CA GLU A 291 -28.31 -5.46 28.50
C GLU A 291 -27.25 -6.55 28.33
N ASP A 292 -27.35 -7.63 29.12
CA ASP A 292 -26.49 -8.81 29.01
C ASP A 292 -26.52 -9.33 27.56
N VAL A 293 -25.37 -9.30 26.87
CA VAL A 293 -25.29 -9.56 25.42
C VAL A 293 -24.31 -10.69 25.08
N VAL A 294 -24.59 -11.37 23.97
CA VAL A 294 -23.70 -12.34 23.33
C VAL A 294 -23.37 -11.82 21.93
N ILE A 295 -22.23 -11.15 21.80
CA ILE A 295 -21.73 -10.68 20.51
C ILE A 295 -20.99 -11.83 19.83
N LYS A 296 -21.49 -12.33 18.70
CA LYS A 296 -20.71 -13.21 17.82
C LYS A 296 -20.14 -12.41 16.66
N ALA A 297 -18.86 -12.61 16.34
CA ALA A 297 -18.17 -11.88 15.30
C ALA A 297 -17.26 -12.78 14.45
N ILE A 298 -17.05 -12.39 13.20
CA ILE A 298 -16.22 -13.06 12.20
C ILE A 298 -15.55 -12.02 11.28
N VAL A 299 -14.32 -12.26 10.83
CA VAL A 299 -13.69 -11.51 9.73
C VAL A 299 -13.94 -12.24 8.42
N ILE A 300 -14.52 -11.54 7.44
CA ILE A 300 -14.77 -12.01 6.07
C ILE A 300 -14.12 -11.01 5.12
N GLY A 301 -13.37 -11.49 4.14
CA GLY A 301 -12.59 -10.65 3.23
C GLY A 301 -11.96 -11.43 2.07
N PRO A 302 -11.38 -10.74 1.08
CA PRO A 302 -10.93 -11.31 -0.19
C PRO A 302 -9.73 -12.25 -0.06
N GLY A 303 -9.69 -13.30 -0.88
CA GLY A 303 -8.49 -14.12 -1.12
C GLY A 303 -8.06 -15.05 0.02
N ARG A 304 -8.91 -15.19 1.05
CA ARG A 304 -8.66 -15.97 2.27
C ARG A 304 -9.94 -16.68 2.71
N GLU A 305 -9.81 -17.67 3.60
CA GLU A 305 -10.94 -18.21 4.34
C GLU A 305 -11.41 -17.25 5.43
N ASP A 306 -12.73 -17.16 5.61
CA ASP A 306 -13.39 -16.47 6.72
C ASP A 306 -12.79 -16.91 8.08
N SER A 307 -12.68 -16.02 9.06
CA SER A 307 -12.07 -16.36 10.35
C SER A 307 -12.88 -17.40 11.14
N GLU A 308 -12.31 -17.92 12.23
CA GLU A 308 -13.15 -18.54 13.25
C GLU A 308 -14.19 -17.56 13.79
N VAL A 309 -15.38 -18.05 14.14
CA VAL A 309 -16.45 -17.27 14.78
C VAL A 309 -16.16 -17.16 16.27
N VAL A 310 -15.77 -15.97 16.73
CA VAL A 310 -15.55 -15.69 18.15
C VAL A 310 -16.84 -15.25 18.83
N THR A 311 -16.91 -15.47 20.14
CA THR A 311 -18.06 -15.09 20.97
C THR A 311 -17.60 -14.26 22.17
N PHE A 312 -18.01 -13.00 22.20
CA PHE A 312 -17.84 -12.11 23.35
C PHE A 312 -19.13 -12.09 24.16
N THR A 313 -19.00 -12.13 25.48
CA THR A 313 -20.13 -12.07 26.41
C THR A 313 -19.91 -10.96 27.42
N TYR A 314 -20.93 -10.17 27.70
CA TYR A 314 -20.85 -9.08 28.67
C TYR A 314 -22.09 -9.07 29.56
N LYS A 315 -21.92 -8.64 30.81
CA LYS A 315 -23.03 -8.41 31.73
C LYS A 315 -23.14 -6.95 32.07
N VAL A 316 -24.36 -6.44 32.12
CA VAL A 316 -24.64 -5.01 32.30
C VAL A 316 -25.11 -4.73 33.73
N ASP A 317 -24.26 -4.06 34.51
CA ASP A 317 -24.63 -3.55 35.84
C ASP A 317 -25.53 -2.32 35.72
N ARG A 318 -26.83 -2.54 35.93
CA ARG A 318 -27.84 -1.48 36.09
C ARG A 318 -27.93 -0.94 37.53
N THR A 319 -27.06 -1.35 38.45
CA THR A 319 -27.04 -0.85 39.83
C THR A 319 -26.10 0.34 40.06
N GLY A 320 -25.27 0.69 39.06
CA GLY A 320 -24.35 1.83 39.12
C GLY A 320 -23.19 1.64 40.09
N LYS A 321 -22.74 0.40 40.30
CA LYS A 321 -21.64 0.02 41.20
C LYS A 321 -20.38 -0.41 40.45
N THR A 322 -20.54 -0.96 39.26
CA THR A 322 -19.41 -1.31 38.38
C THR A 322 -18.88 -0.05 37.72
N GLU A 323 -17.62 0.28 37.98
CA GLU A 323 -16.90 1.32 37.25
C GLU A 323 -16.64 0.88 35.80
N ASP A 324 -16.61 1.83 34.87
CA ASP A 324 -16.31 1.52 33.47
C ASP A 324 -14.81 1.20 33.31
N PRO A 325 -14.44 -0.04 32.93
CA PRO A 325 -13.05 -0.46 32.92
C PRO A 325 -12.24 0.17 31.77
N THR A 326 -12.89 0.87 30.82
CA THR A 326 -12.20 1.74 29.84
C THR A 326 -11.76 3.08 30.43
N LYS A 327 -12.36 3.50 31.56
CA LYS A 327 -12.10 4.77 32.24
C LYS A 327 -11.20 4.65 33.47
N VAL A 328 -10.95 3.42 33.93
CA VAL A 328 -10.08 3.09 35.07
C VAL A 328 -8.80 2.43 34.56
N PRO A 329 -7.60 2.98 34.81
CA PRO A 329 -6.34 2.35 34.39
C PRO A 329 -6.04 1.07 35.16
N GLY A 330 -5.66 0.00 34.46
CA GLY A 330 -5.36 -1.32 35.03
C GLY A 330 -4.01 -1.46 35.73
N GLY A 331 -3.25 -0.35 35.90
CA GLY A 331 -1.89 -0.37 36.41
C GLY A 331 -0.83 -0.60 35.31
N PRO A 332 0.42 -0.94 35.67
CA PRO A 332 1.50 -1.18 34.69
C PRO A 332 1.24 -2.46 33.86
N PRO A 333 1.86 -2.58 32.67
CA PRO A 333 1.92 -3.84 31.94
C PRO A 333 2.40 -5.00 32.80
N THR A 334 1.72 -6.15 32.68
CA THR A 334 2.02 -7.41 33.40
C THR A 334 2.40 -8.56 32.45
N SER A 335 1.96 -8.52 31.19
CA SER A 335 2.50 -9.37 30.13
C SER A 335 2.41 -8.70 28.76
N ILE A 336 3.19 -9.23 27.81
CA ILE A 336 3.10 -8.95 26.38
C ILE A 336 3.12 -10.29 25.62
N THR A 337 2.30 -10.43 24.59
CA THR A 337 2.30 -11.61 23.70
C THR A 337 2.20 -11.20 22.23
N LEU A 338 2.88 -11.94 21.36
CA LEU A 338 2.73 -11.78 19.90
C LEU A 338 1.69 -12.76 19.34
N ASP A 339 1.04 -12.38 18.25
CA ASP A 339 0.15 -13.25 17.48
C ASP A 339 0.90 -14.38 16.75
N ARG A 340 2.20 -14.20 16.47
CA ARG A 340 3.07 -15.18 15.81
C ARG A 340 4.42 -15.29 16.52
N SER A 341 4.92 -16.53 16.68
CA SER A 341 6.22 -16.84 17.28
C SER A 341 7.30 -17.25 16.25
N GLU A 342 6.90 -17.75 15.09
CA GLU A 342 7.76 -17.82 13.90
C GLU A 342 6.94 -17.69 12.60
N ILE A 343 7.64 -17.31 11.52
CA ILE A 343 7.10 -17.23 10.16
C ILE A 343 8.22 -17.41 9.15
N ALA A 344 7.90 -17.95 7.96
CA ALA A 344 8.82 -18.03 6.85
C ALA A 344 8.15 -17.49 5.57
N LEU A 345 8.80 -16.56 4.88
CA LEU A 345 8.22 -15.85 3.72
C LEU A 345 9.29 -15.59 2.64
N PRO A 346 8.89 -15.47 1.36
CA PRO A 346 9.77 -14.98 0.30
C PRO A 346 10.33 -13.58 0.59
N VAL A 347 11.56 -13.31 0.15
CA VAL A 347 12.14 -11.96 0.13
C VAL A 347 11.23 -11.01 -0.67
N GLY A 348 11.03 -9.79 -0.15
CA GLY A 348 10.08 -8.80 -0.66
C GLY A 348 8.68 -8.85 -0.04
N SER A 349 8.35 -9.93 0.69
CA SER A 349 7.07 -10.03 1.41
C SER A 349 7.05 -9.13 2.64
N SER A 350 5.86 -8.65 3.03
CA SER A 350 5.62 -8.01 4.33
C SER A 350 4.39 -8.59 5.02
N PHE A 351 4.31 -8.46 6.34
CA PHE A 351 3.16 -8.87 7.14
C PHE A 351 3.05 -8.01 8.43
N GLN A 352 1.83 -7.80 8.90
CA GLN A 352 1.58 -7.18 10.20
C GLN A 352 1.79 -8.20 11.32
N LEU A 353 2.76 -7.93 12.19
CA LEU A 353 2.98 -8.62 13.46
C LEU A 353 2.27 -7.81 14.56
N GLU A 354 1.61 -8.47 15.51
CA GLU A 354 0.72 -7.80 16.47
C GLU A 354 1.05 -8.16 17.91
N ALA A 355 1.23 -7.15 18.75
CA ALA A 355 1.55 -7.29 20.16
C ALA A 355 0.33 -6.96 21.04
N ASN A 356 -0.02 -7.87 21.93
CA ASN A 356 -1.11 -7.74 22.90
C ASN A 356 -0.50 -7.46 24.27
N VAL A 357 -0.85 -6.34 24.90
CA VAL A 357 -0.43 -6.00 26.27
C VAL A 357 -1.54 -6.36 27.26
N ALA A 358 -1.17 -6.93 28.41
CA ALA A 358 -2.09 -7.15 29.52
C ALA A 358 -1.70 -6.29 30.75
N PRO A 359 -2.68 -5.77 31.52
CA PRO A 359 -4.12 -5.77 31.21
C PRO A 359 -4.46 -4.84 30.04
N PHE A 360 -5.61 -5.05 29.42
CA PHE A 360 -6.06 -4.30 28.22
C PHE A 360 -6.20 -2.78 28.43
N ASN A 361 -6.27 -2.35 29.69
CA ASN A 361 -6.37 -0.97 30.14
C ASN A 361 -5.09 -0.51 30.88
N ALA A 362 -3.94 -1.13 30.61
CA ALA A 362 -2.66 -0.75 31.22
C ALA A 362 -2.30 0.72 30.93
N VAL A 363 -1.62 1.37 31.89
CA VAL A 363 -1.30 2.82 31.87
C VAL A 363 -0.41 3.25 30.70
N ASP A 364 0.34 2.33 30.12
CA ASP A 364 1.17 2.54 28.93
C ASP A 364 1.24 1.24 28.14
N GLN A 365 0.73 1.26 26.91
CA GLN A 365 0.70 0.11 26.01
C GLN A 365 1.65 0.29 24.81
N ARG A 366 2.51 1.33 24.84
CA ARG A 366 3.47 1.59 23.76
C ARG A 366 4.47 0.45 23.63
N ILE A 367 4.60 -0.04 22.41
CA ILE A 367 5.56 -1.09 22.04
C ILE A 367 6.77 -0.47 21.36
N ILE A 368 7.95 -0.94 21.75
CA ILE A 368 9.22 -0.66 21.10
C ILE A 368 9.58 -1.91 20.29
N TRP A 369 9.52 -1.80 18.96
CA TRP A 369 9.91 -2.86 18.04
C TRP A 369 11.40 -2.81 17.71
N SER A 370 11.99 -3.97 17.46
CA SER A 370 13.38 -4.09 17.00
C SER A 370 13.59 -5.39 16.20
N SER A 371 14.65 -5.42 15.37
CA SER A 371 15.08 -6.61 14.62
C SER A 371 16.52 -6.93 14.96
N SER A 372 16.81 -8.22 15.20
CA SER A 372 18.17 -8.71 15.41
C SER A 372 19.04 -8.70 14.14
N ASN A 373 18.43 -8.59 12.96
CA ASN A 373 19.13 -8.54 11.68
C ASN A 373 18.30 -7.84 10.58
N THR A 374 18.52 -6.53 10.42
CA THR A 374 17.81 -5.70 9.43
C THR A 374 18.15 -6.00 7.97
N SER A 375 19.17 -6.82 7.68
CA SER A 375 19.42 -7.30 6.31
C SER A 375 18.55 -8.50 5.91
N VAL A 376 17.92 -9.18 6.88
CA VAL A 376 16.94 -10.25 6.65
C VAL A 376 15.52 -9.73 6.81
N ALA A 377 15.21 -9.01 7.91
CA ALA A 377 13.90 -8.42 8.12
C ALA A 377 13.97 -7.10 8.90
N THR A 378 13.21 -6.10 8.45
CA THR A 378 12.95 -4.84 9.15
C THR A 378 11.57 -4.88 9.81
N VAL A 379 11.35 -4.00 10.78
CA VAL A 379 10.06 -3.74 11.44
C VAL A 379 9.95 -2.24 11.69
N ASP A 380 8.76 -1.66 11.54
CA ASP A 380 8.50 -0.24 11.83
C ASP A 380 7.92 -0.01 13.24
N THR A 381 7.39 1.18 13.53
CA THR A 381 6.80 1.53 14.83
C THR A 381 5.45 0.86 15.08
N GLU A 382 4.73 0.46 14.03
CA GLU A 382 3.40 -0.11 14.12
C GLU A 382 3.41 -1.65 14.10
N GLY A 383 4.58 -2.26 13.82
CA GLY A 383 4.77 -3.71 13.77
C GLY A 383 4.69 -4.32 12.37
N LEU A 384 4.72 -3.49 11.32
CA LEU A 384 4.79 -3.99 9.95
C LEU A 384 6.20 -4.54 9.68
N VAL A 385 6.30 -5.86 9.56
CA VAL A 385 7.55 -6.56 9.29
C VAL A 385 7.72 -6.73 7.78
N THR A 386 8.89 -6.38 7.25
CA THR A 386 9.25 -6.57 5.83
C THR A 386 10.47 -7.47 5.70
N VAL A 387 10.41 -8.48 4.84
CA VAL A 387 11.51 -9.42 4.58
C VAL A 387 12.40 -8.85 3.47
N VAL A 388 13.62 -8.48 3.84
CA VAL A 388 14.59 -7.76 3.00
C VAL A 388 15.62 -8.70 2.36
N GLY A 389 15.88 -9.87 2.95
CA GLY A 389 16.90 -10.80 2.46
C GLY A 389 16.80 -12.21 3.04
N GLU A 390 17.59 -13.13 2.48
CA GLU A 390 17.61 -14.54 2.89
C GLU A 390 18.30 -14.75 4.24
N GLY A 391 17.72 -15.59 5.10
CA GLY A 391 18.32 -15.97 6.38
C GLY A 391 17.31 -15.94 7.54
N ILE A 392 17.80 -15.58 8.74
CA ILE A 392 17.00 -15.52 9.96
C ILE A 392 17.17 -14.15 10.64
N ALA A 393 16.07 -13.55 11.07
CA ALA A 393 16.01 -12.44 12.01
C ALA A 393 15.08 -12.81 13.18
N ILE A 394 15.30 -12.22 14.35
CA ILE A 394 14.36 -12.23 15.45
C ILE A 394 13.79 -10.82 15.57
N ILE A 395 12.47 -10.69 15.46
CA ILE A 395 11.74 -9.45 15.75
C ILE A 395 11.33 -9.49 17.22
N THR A 396 11.64 -8.43 17.95
CA THR A 396 11.30 -8.29 19.38
C THR A 396 10.36 -7.12 19.59
N ALA A 397 9.23 -7.39 20.23
CA ALA A 397 8.34 -6.37 20.81
C ALA A 397 8.68 -6.21 22.29
N LYS A 398 8.86 -4.96 22.75
CA LYS A 398 9.13 -4.63 24.15
C LYS A 398 8.16 -3.58 24.68
N THR A 399 7.64 -3.75 25.90
CA THR A 399 6.81 -2.71 26.53
C THR A 399 7.66 -1.51 26.96
N ALA A 400 7.19 -0.29 26.68
CA ALA A 400 7.90 0.95 27.04
C ALA A 400 8.09 1.12 28.57
N ILE A 401 7.21 0.52 29.38
CA ILE A 401 7.31 0.44 30.85
C ILE A 401 7.36 -1.03 31.27
N GLY A 402 8.12 -1.35 32.32
CA GLY A 402 8.27 -2.71 32.85
C GLY A 402 9.24 -3.60 32.06
N GLY A 403 9.57 -3.26 30.82
CA GLY A 403 10.60 -3.93 30.03
C GLY A 403 10.28 -5.38 29.64
N LEU A 404 8.99 -5.73 29.58
CA LEU A 404 8.51 -7.04 29.18
C LEU A 404 8.74 -7.25 27.68
N GLU A 405 9.11 -8.45 27.25
CA GLU A 405 9.48 -8.76 25.87
C GLU A 405 8.75 -10.01 25.32
N ALA A 406 8.43 -9.98 24.03
CA ALA A 406 7.99 -11.13 23.25
C ALA A 406 8.65 -11.12 21.86
N THR A 407 8.91 -12.30 21.28
CA THR A 407 9.73 -12.44 20.06
C THR A 407 9.10 -13.32 18.99
N CYS A 408 9.39 -12.98 17.73
CA CYS A 408 8.99 -13.74 16.54
C CYS A 408 10.21 -14.02 15.64
N ILE A 409 10.41 -15.29 15.26
CA ILE A 409 11.49 -15.69 14.35
C ILE A 409 11.02 -15.53 12.91
N VAL A 410 11.66 -14.63 12.15
CA VAL A 410 11.37 -14.39 10.74
C VAL A 410 12.44 -15.06 9.87
N ARG A 411 11.99 -15.91 8.95
CA ARG A 411 12.87 -16.65 8.03
C ARG A 411 12.66 -16.15 6.60
N GLY A 412 13.66 -15.48 6.04
CA GLY A 412 13.64 -15.02 4.65
C GLY A 412 14.03 -16.15 3.70
N ILE A 413 13.14 -16.48 2.76
CA ILE A 413 13.32 -17.53 1.76
C ILE A 413 13.68 -16.89 0.41
N GLY A 414 14.76 -17.35 -0.21
CA GLY A 414 15.14 -16.93 -1.57
C GLY A 414 14.19 -17.48 -2.63
N GLU A 415 13.95 -16.72 -3.70
CA GLU A 415 13.31 -17.27 -4.88
C GLU A 415 14.16 -18.39 -5.48
N LYS A 416 13.56 -19.57 -5.69
CA LYS A 416 14.19 -20.61 -6.51
C LYS A 416 14.27 -20.11 -7.94
N LYS A 417 15.47 -19.71 -8.37
CA LYS A 417 15.79 -19.49 -9.78
C LYS A 417 15.31 -20.71 -10.58
N ARG A 418 14.49 -20.48 -11.60
CA ARG A 418 14.10 -21.51 -12.55
C ARG A 418 15.29 -21.76 -13.48
N ASP A 419 16.06 -22.79 -13.21
CA ASP A 419 17.19 -23.17 -14.06
C ASP A 419 16.67 -23.64 -15.43
N ASN A 420 16.69 -22.74 -16.41
CA ASN A 420 16.51 -23.06 -17.84
C ASN A 420 17.74 -23.80 -18.39
N ALA A 421 18.11 -24.91 -17.76
CA ALA A 421 19.21 -25.78 -18.14
C ALA A 421 18.75 -26.77 -19.22
N ILE A 422 18.75 -26.32 -20.48
CA ILE A 422 18.45 -27.19 -21.63
C ILE A 422 19.64 -28.11 -21.90
N GLY A 423 19.65 -29.26 -21.22
CA GLY A 423 20.29 -30.50 -21.67
C GLY A 423 21.82 -30.54 -21.74
N GLU A 424 22.44 -31.17 -20.75
CA GLU A 424 23.52 -32.12 -21.03
C GLU A 424 23.39 -33.33 -20.09
N LEU A 425 23.37 -34.56 -20.64
CA LEU A 425 23.25 -35.79 -19.86
C LEU A 425 24.66 -36.24 -19.42
N PRO A 426 24.91 -36.48 -18.12
CA PRO A 426 26.21 -36.94 -17.66
C PRO A 426 26.50 -38.36 -18.18
N VAL A 427 27.55 -38.49 -18.99
CA VAL A 427 28.06 -39.80 -19.45
C VAL A 427 28.78 -40.47 -18.29
N TYR A 428 28.25 -41.61 -17.83
CA TYR A 428 28.89 -42.42 -16.78
C TYR A 428 30.14 -43.15 -17.30
N PRO A 429 31.33 -42.95 -16.70
CA PRO A 429 32.46 -43.87 -16.84
C PRO A 429 32.20 -45.18 -16.07
N SER A 430 32.80 -46.27 -16.53
CA SER A 430 32.63 -47.61 -15.97
C SER A 430 33.59 -47.93 -14.81
N SER A 431 33.18 -48.92 -14.01
CA SER A 431 34.03 -49.90 -13.29
C SER A 431 34.96 -49.46 -12.15
N ALA A 432 34.46 -49.70 -10.93
CA ALA A 432 34.94 -50.75 -10.00
C ALA A 432 36.13 -50.50 -9.04
N GLU A 433 36.09 -51.30 -7.95
CA GLU A 433 37.14 -51.60 -6.95
C GLU A 433 37.49 -50.51 -5.91
N ARG A 434 38.05 -50.82 -4.72
CA ARG A 434 37.67 -51.81 -3.67
C ARG A 434 38.53 -51.54 -2.40
N ASN A 435 37.95 -51.64 -1.19
CA ASN A 435 38.66 -51.76 0.12
C ASN A 435 39.53 -50.53 0.56
N SER A 436 39.98 -50.33 1.81
CA SER A 436 39.62 -50.83 3.17
C SER A 436 40.20 -49.89 4.27
N GLU A 437 39.81 -50.12 5.55
CA GLU A 437 40.49 -49.73 6.82
C GLU A 437 40.78 -48.23 7.14
N GLU A 438 40.40 -47.68 8.31
CA GLU A 438 41.15 -47.51 9.61
C GLU A 438 42.31 -46.48 9.56
N GLU A 439 42.68 -45.70 10.62
CA GLU A 439 42.32 -45.71 12.05
C GLU A 439 42.34 -44.28 12.71
N MET A 440 42.62 -44.16 14.02
CA MET A 440 42.39 -43.00 14.91
C MET A 440 43.46 -41.88 14.93
N GLY A 441 43.09 -40.72 15.50
CA GLY A 441 44.02 -39.72 16.06
C GLY A 441 43.34 -38.77 17.06
N ILE A 442 43.77 -38.78 18.34
CA ILE A 442 43.20 -37.98 19.45
C ILE A 442 44.22 -36.94 19.94
N SER A 443 43.77 -35.74 20.30
CA SER A 443 44.48 -34.85 21.24
C SER A 443 43.49 -33.91 21.96
N VAL A 444 43.77 -33.55 23.21
CA VAL A 444 42.89 -32.77 24.10
C VAL A 444 43.72 -31.82 24.98
N GLY A 445 43.20 -30.60 25.16
CA GLY A 445 43.51 -29.70 26.28
C GLY A 445 43.24 -28.23 25.95
N SER A 446 42.98 -27.30 26.88
CA SER A 446 42.45 -27.32 28.26
C SER A 446 42.83 -25.97 28.92
N GLU A 447 41.92 -24.99 28.91
CA GLU A 447 41.78 -23.90 29.92
C GLU A 447 43.01 -22.97 30.23
N PRO A 448 42.87 -21.90 31.06
CA PRO A 448 41.70 -21.36 31.77
C PRO A 448 41.34 -19.90 31.39
N ALA A 449 40.65 -19.18 32.29
CA ALA A 449 40.25 -17.78 32.17
C ALA A 449 40.64 -16.93 33.41
N ASP A 450 40.74 -15.60 33.21
CA ASP A 450 41.02 -14.50 34.15
C ASP A 450 40.47 -13.20 33.48
N GLU A 451 40.25 -11.99 34.02
CA GLU A 451 39.91 -11.34 35.32
C GLU A 451 39.59 -9.84 34.96
N LEU A 452 38.85 -8.97 35.68
CA LEU A 452 37.71 -9.03 36.61
C LEU A 452 37.20 -7.56 36.83
N ILE A 453 36.00 -7.35 37.44
CA ILE A 453 35.61 -6.14 38.26
C ILE A 453 35.43 -4.77 37.52
N SER A 454 34.52 -3.84 37.86
CA SER A 454 33.25 -3.83 38.66
C SER A 454 32.52 -2.47 38.53
N ALA A 455 31.24 -2.37 38.97
CA ALA A 455 30.58 -1.33 39.82
C ALA A 455 30.84 0.20 39.59
N GLU A 456 29.94 1.15 39.89
CA GLU A 456 28.58 1.23 40.48
C GLU A 456 27.90 2.51 39.86
N GLU A 457 26.57 2.63 39.65
CA GLU A 457 25.53 3.10 40.61
C GLU A 457 25.71 4.61 41.02
N VAL A 458 24.69 5.47 41.24
CA VAL A 458 23.27 5.33 41.64
C VAL A 458 22.39 6.43 40.96
N ASP A 459 21.07 6.31 41.08
CA ASP A 459 19.97 7.30 40.90
C ASP A 459 20.14 8.58 41.78
N GLU A 460 19.26 9.57 41.98
CA GLU A 460 17.77 9.75 41.94
C GLU A 460 17.51 11.28 41.62
N GLU A 461 16.32 11.89 41.47
CA GLU A 461 14.88 11.55 41.65
C GLU A 461 14.03 12.34 40.62
N ILE A 462 12.74 12.63 40.90
CA ILE A 462 11.76 13.33 40.08
C ILE A 462 11.38 14.69 40.77
N ILE A 463 10.57 15.57 40.15
CA ILE A 463 9.34 16.18 40.72
C ILE A 463 8.65 17.09 39.67
N VAL A 464 7.37 16.78 39.47
CA VAL A 464 6.34 17.32 38.57
C VAL A 464 6.00 18.81 38.80
N SER A 465 5.62 19.54 37.74
CA SER A 465 4.46 20.47 37.64
C SER A 465 4.59 21.48 36.48
N ASN A 466 3.55 22.09 35.89
CA ASN A 466 2.11 21.79 35.79
C ASN A 466 1.53 22.62 34.61
N GLY A 467 0.39 22.20 34.05
CA GLY A 467 -0.59 23.14 33.47
C GLY A 467 -0.36 23.63 32.03
N GLU A 468 -1.23 23.14 31.14
CA GLU A 468 -1.88 23.81 30.00
C GLU A 468 -1.42 25.25 29.63
N GLY A 469 -1.02 25.45 28.36
CA GLY A 469 -0.58 26.77 27.89
C GLY A 469 -0.66 27.01 26.38
N LYS A 470 -1.87 27.02 25.79
CA LYS A 470 -2.08 27.69 24.49
C LYS A 470 -1.96 29.20 24.66
N ILE A 471 -0.76 29.75 24.53
CA ILE A 471 -0.55 31.20 24.53
C ILE A 471 -0.93 31.76 23.14
N PRO A 472 -1.78 32.81 23.05
CA PRO A 472 -2.09 33.42 21.76
C PRO A 472 -0.84 34.08 21.16
N GLY A 473 -0.56 33.80 19.89
CA GLY A 473 0.50 34.49 19.18
C GLY A 473 0.20 35.99 19.06
N ARG A 474 1.18 36.84 19.38
CA ARG A 474 1.23 38.15 18.74
C ARG A 474 1.68 37.94 17.29
N ASP A 475 1.02 38.68 16.40
CA ASP A 475 1.46 38.89 15.02
C ASP A 475 1.41 37.66 14.08
N GLY A 476 0.57 36.66 14.41
CA GLY A 476 -0.15 35.86 13.40
C GLY A 476 0.59 34.74 12.65
N HIS A 477 1.82 34.39 13.04
CA HIS A 477 2.59 33.32 12.40
C HIS A 477 2.65 32.03 13.25
N TRP A 478 2.51 30.88 12.61
CA TRP A 478 2.73 29.56 13.22
C TRP A 478 4.23 29.25 13.35
N GLN A 479 4.64 28.64 14.45
CA GLN A 479 5.98 28.08 14.62
C GLN A 479 5.93 26.55 14.44
N HIS A 480 6.89 26.01 13.69
CA HIS A 480 7.10 24.58 13.52
C HIS A 480 8.39 24.16 14.25
N LEU A 481 8.35 23.04 14.95
CA LEU A 481 9.49 22.48 15.69
C LEU A 481 9.98 21.23 14.95
N GLU A 482 11.07 21.36 14.21
CA GLU A 482 11.65 20.28 13.41
C GLU A 482 12.96 19.77 14.04
N ASN A 483 13.22 18.47 13.91
CA ASN A 483 14.26 17.80 14.71
C ASN A 483 15.60 17.71 13.96
N LYS A 484 16.70 17.99 14.66
CA LYS A 484 17.96 18.44 14.05
C LYS A 484 18.84 17.32 13.47
N ARG A 485 18.63 16.97 12.21
CA ARG A 485 19.66 16.39 11.30
C ARG A 485 19.52 16.99 9.89
N GLU A 486 20.58 16.88 9.08
CA GLU A 486 20.62 17.19 7.64
C GLU A 486 20.41 18.65 7.15
N ILE A 487 21.33 19.57 7.50
CA ILE A 487 21.79 20.59 6.53
C ILE A 487 23.33 20.66 6.55
N GLY A 488 23.96 20.23 5.45
CA GLY A 488 25.41 20.20 5.29
C GLY A 488 25.93 21.31 4.37
N VAL A 489 26.00 22.57 4.84
CA VAL A 489 26.63 23.68 4.10
C VAL A 489 27.49 24.54 5.04
N GLN A 490 28.71 24.87 4.61
CA GLN A 490 29.63 25.79 5.29
C GLN A 490 29.53 27.20 4.67
N PRO A 491 29.06 28.23 5.39
CA PRO A 491 29.05 29.61 4.92
C PRO A 491 30.27 30.39 5.44
N SER A 492 31.05 30.97 4.53
CA SER A 492 32.11 31.93 4.88
C SER A 492 31.59 33.37 4.91
N ASN A 493 32.04 34.14 5.91
CA ASN A 493 32.03 35.60 5.99
C ASN A 493 30.69 36.34 5.78
N ALA A 494 29.95 36.59 6.88
CA ALA A 494 29.17 37.82 7.05
C ALA A 494 29.02 38.21 8.54
N ASN A 495 29.18 39.51 8.81
CA ASN A 495 29.24 40.19 10.12
C ASN A 495 28.36 39.65 11.26
N VAL A 496 28.99 39.45 12.43
CA VAL A 496 28.33 39.22 13.73
C VAL A 496 28.08 40.56 14.42
N LEU A 497 26.90 40.74 15.01
CA LEU A 497 26.64 41.73 16.05
C LEU A 497 26.48 41.03 17.40
N LEU A 498 27.32 41.40 18.37
CA LEU A 498 27.30 40.87 19.74
C LEU A 498 26.47 41.78 20.65
N VAL A 499 25.49 41.21 21.35
CA VAL A 499 24.87 41.79 22.53
C VAL A 499 25.03 40.79 23.67
N THR A 500 25.67 41.19 24.75
CA THR A 500 26.06 40.31 25.86
C THR A 500 25.04 40.35 27.00
N GLY A 501 24.51 39.19 27.38
CA GLY A 501 23.76 38.98 28.62
C GLY A 501 24.13 37.61 29.22
N ASN A 502 24.22 37.52 30.55
CA ASN A 502 24.64 36.31 31.23
C ASN A 502 23.49 35.28 31.33
N ASP A 503 23.47 34.30 30.42
CA ASP A 503 23.19 32.91 30.78
C ASP A 503 23.80 31.95 29.73
N SER A 504 24.15 30.73 30.12
CA SER A 504 24.97 29.81 29.31
C SER A 504 24.15 28.87 28.41
N SER A 505 23.33 29.42 27.52
CA SER A 505 22.80 28.68 26.36
C SER A 505 22.86 29.52 25.06
N GLN A 506 23.59 29.03 24.05
CA GLN A 506 23.74 29.76 22.77
C GLN A 506 22.57 29.51 21.82
N ILE A 507 21.46 30.19 22.06
CA ILE A 507 20.35 30.31 21.10
C ILE A 507 20.75 31.34 20.02
N ARG A 508 20.58 30.98 18.74
CA ARG A 508 20.68 31.94 17.62
C ARG A 508 19.29 32.24 17.08
N VAL A 509 18.85 33.49 17.26
CA VAL A 509 17.59 33.98 16.68
C VAL A 509 17.87 34.48 15.27
N TYR A 510 17.02 34.09 14.31
CA TYR A 510 16.99 34.64 12.96
C TYR A 510 15.68 35.42 12.78
N GLU A 511 15.80 36.71 12.50
CA GLU A 511 14.66 37.57 12.19
C GLU A 511 14.44 37.60 10.67
N ILE A 512 13.22 37.28 10.21
CA ILE A 512 12.83 37.33 8.79
C ILE A 512 11.71 38.35 8.62
N THR A 513 12.06 39.56 8.22
CA THR A 513 11.12 40.66 8.03
C THR A 513 10.43 40.60 6.67
N LEU A 514 9.15 40.21 6.62
CA LEU A 514 8.34 40.29 5.39
C LEU A 514 7.85 41.73 5.15
N GLY A 515 8.77 42.59 4.70
CA GLY A 515 8.54 44.02 4.47
C GLY A 515 7.94 44.37 3.10
N SER A 516 6.75 44.98 3.14
CA SER A 516 6.15 45.91 2.15
C SER A 516 6.22 45.58 0.64
N ALA A 517 5.01 45.38 0.09
CA ALA A 517 4.75 45.10 -1.33
C ALA A 517 5.48 46.02 -2.33
N HIS A 518 6.32 45.39 -3.16
CA HIS A 518 6.77 45.92 -4.44
C HIS A 518 6.49 44.85 -5.51
N PRO A 519 5.93 45.20 -6.68
CA PRO A 519 5.72 44.22 -7.74
C PRO A 519 7.06 43.72 -8.27
N ILE A 520 7.19 42.40 -8.45
CA ILE A 520 8.42 41.78 -8.96
C ILE A 520 8.66 42.28 -10.39
N GLN A 521 9.59 43.23 -10.54
CA GLN A 521 10.04 43.63 -11.87
C GLN A 521 10.85 42.50 -12.50
N TRP A 522 10.25 41.83 -13.47
CA TRP A 522 10.95 40.96 -14.41
C TRP A 522 12.05 41.75 -15.11
N SER A 523 13.30 41.56 -14.68
CA SER A 523 14.44 42.24 -15.31
C SER A 523 14.65 41.67 -16.71
N ALA A 524 14.42 42.50 -17.72
CA ALA A 524 14.41 42.08 -19.12
C ALA A 524 15.83 41.69 -19.60
N ARG A 525 16.17 40.40 -19.46
CA ARG A 525 17.44 39.85 -19.96
C ARG A 525 17.26 38.56 -20.77
N GLN A 526 16.33 38.59 -21.72
CA GLN A 526 16.34 37.65 -22.83
C GLN A 526 17.70 37.69 -23.54
N LYS A 527 18.46 36.59 -23.44
CA LYS A 527 19.38 36.12 -24.49
C LYS A 527 19.77 34.67 -24.24
N ASN A 528 19.67 33.88 -25.30
CA ASN A 528 20.15 32.50 -25.39
C ASN A 528 19.49 31.52 -24.42
N LEU A 529 18.20 31.24 -24.64
CA LEU A 529 17.75 29.84 -24.54
C LEU A 529 18.65 29.02 -25.48
N SER A 530 19.13 27.84 -25.08
CA SER A 530 20.04 27.10 -25.94
C SER A 530 19.27 26.46 -27.10
N PHE A 531 19.87 26.45 -28.29
CA PHE A 531 19.32 25.77 -29.48
C PHE A 531 18.98 24.29 -29.22
N GLN A 532 19.68 23.66 -28.26
CA GLN A 532 19.38 22.30 -27.80
C GLN A 532 18.02 22.20 -27.08
N ILE A 533 17.64 23.19 -26.27
CA ILE A 533 16.33 23.23 -25.59
C ILE A 533 15.21 23.41 -26.62
N GLU A 534 15.40 24.27 -27.62
CA GLU A 534 14.42 24.47 -28.71
C GLU A 534 14.23 23.18 -29.54
N VAL A 535 15.32 22.46 -29.84
CA VAL A 535 15.28 21.15 -30.50
C VAL A 535 14.62 20.07 -29.62
N ILE A 536 14.85 20.07 -28.30
CA ILE A 536 14.20 19.14 -27.36
C ILE A 536 12.69 19.42 -27.28
N ILE A 537 12.27 20.68 -27.18
CA ILE A 537 10.85 21.06 -27.17
C ILE A 537 10.18 20.68 -28.50
N LEU A 538 10.85 20.89 -29.63
CA LEU A 538 10.34 20.49 -30.95
C LEU A 538 10.23 18.96 -31.07
N LEU A 539 11.20 18.20 -30.57
CA LEU A 539 11.13 16.74 -30.51
C LEU A 539 9.96 16.26 -29.65
N LEU A 540 9.76 16.82 -28.46
CA LEU A 540 8.63 16.49 -27.57
C LEU A 540 7.26 16.84 -28.19
N PHE A 541 7.20 17.88 -29.04
CA PHE A 541 6.01 18.20 -29.81
C PHE A 541 5.72 17.17 -30.92
N ILE A 542 6.78 16.67 -31.57
CA ILE A 542 6.70 15.70 -32.67
C ILE A 542 6.42 14.27 -32.15
N THR A 543 6.89 13.89 -30.96
CA THR A 543 6.64 12.57 -30.33
C THR A 543 5.24 12.42 -29.70
N GLY A 544 4.27 13.27 -30.07
CA GLY A 544 2.85 13.05 -29.81
C GLY A 544 2.29 13.61 -28.50
N VAL A 545 3.13 14.14 -27.60
CA VAL A 545 2.68 14.76 -26.32
C VAL A 545 1.69 15.91 -26.57
N GLY A 546 1.89 16.67 -27.67
CA GLY A 546 1.00 17.74 -28.07
C GLY A 546 -0.46 17.31 -28.32
N LYS A 547 -0.73 16.04 -28.66
CA LYS A 547 -2.10 15.58 -28.91
C LYS A 547 -2.92 15.51 -27.61
N LYS A 548 -2.36 14.88 -26.56
CA LYS A 548 -2.97 14.83 -25.23
C LYS A 548 -3.12 16.22 -24.59
N TYR A 549 -2.21 17.16 -24.87
CA TYR A 549 -2.34 18.54 -24.39
C TYR A 549 -3.45 19.32 -25.11
N VAL A 550 -3.69 19.07 -26.41
CA VAL A 550 -4.81 19.65 -27.17
C VAL A 550 -6.15 18.99 -26.82
N GLU A 551 -6.15 17.75 -26.34
CA GLU A 551 -7.32 17.08 -25.76
C GLU A 551 -7.64 17.68 -24.37
N PHE A 552 -6.65 17.82 -23.48
CA PHE A 552 -6.79 18.50 -22.18
C PHE A 552 -7.29 19.96 -22.29
N LEU A 553 -6.84 20.71 -23.31
CA LEU A 553 -7.30 22.08 -23.58
C LEU A 553 -8.69 22.18 -24.26
N LYS A 554 -9.44 21.08 -24.39
CA LYS A 554 -10.86 21.09 -24.79
C LYS A 554 -11.83 20.85 -23.63
N GLU A 555 -11.31 20.54 -22.44
CA GLU A 555 -12.08 20.27 -21.22
C GLU A 555 -11.92 21.40 -20.17
N LEU A 556 -11.44 22.56 -20.62
CA LEU A 556 -11.35 23.85 -19.91
C LEU A 556 -12.17 24.93 -20.65
#